data_AF-A0A2M9FZL6-F1
#
_entry.id   AF-A0A2M9FZL6-F1
#
_cell.length_a   1.000
_cell.length_b   1.000
_cell.length_c   1.000
_cell.angle_alpha   90.00
_cell.angle_beta   90.00
_cell.angle_gamma   90.00
#
_symmetry.space_group_name_H-M   'P 1'
#
loop_
_entity.id
_entity.type
_entity.pdbx_description
1 polymer ?
#
loop_
_entity_poly.entity_id
_entity_poly.type
_entity_poly.pdbx_seq_one_letter_code
_entity_poly.pdbx_strand_id
1 'polypeptide(L)'
;MVTRWAVDDLDRLLAGLRLGLTGDTPPRPPRTLRAERPTCGARTRQGRPCRAKAVPGKRRCRLHGGLATGPRTPEGRARIAAAQRARWQAWRAAQGPHPRRG
;
A
#
# COMPACT_ATOMS: atom_id res chain seq x y z
N MET A 1 3.60 14.96 -62.62
CA MET A 1 2.95 15.58 -61.45
C MET A 1 1.85 14.66 -60.99
N VAL A 2 2.17 13.68 -60.14
CA VAL A 2 1.18 12.71 -59.67
C VAL A 2 0.64 13.25 -58.35
N THR A 3 -0.65 13.55 -58.35
CA THR A 3 -1.37 14.06 -57.20
C THR A 3 -1.29 13.08 -56.04
N ARG A 4 -1.03 13.64 -54.87
CA ARG A 4 -1.04 13.03 -53.54
C ARG A 4 -2.42 12.43 -53.26
N TRP A 5 -2.55 11.10 -53.28
CA TRP A 5 -3.74 10.39 -52.82
C TRP A 5 -3.42 9.63 -51.53
N ALA A 6 -4.27 9.90 -50.53
CA ALA A 6 -4.58 9.14 -49.32
C ALA A 6 -3.52 8.12 -48.84
N VAL A 7 -2.81 8.48 -47.76
CA VAL A 7 -2.20 7.49 -46.87
C VAL A 7 -3.33 6.87 -46.05
N ASP A 8 -3.79 5.71 -46.50
CA ASP A 8 -4.88 4.96 -45.88
C ASP A 8 -4.59 4.67 -44.40
N ASP A 9 -5.53 5.11 -43.57
CA ASP A 9 -5.56 5.02 -42.11
C ASP A 9 -5.50 3.56 -41.58
N LEU A 10 -5.68 2.58 -42.47
CA LEU A 10 -5.73 1.15 -42.15
C LEU A 10 -4.36 0.55 -41.83
N ASP A 11 -3.29 0.97 -42.52
CA ASP A 11 -1.94 0.46 -42.27
C ASP A 11 -1.41 0.90 -40.90
N ARG A 12 -1.76 2.11 -40.47
CA ARG A 12 -1.46 2.62 -39.12
C ARG A 12 -2.22 1.87 -38.03
N LEU A 13 -3.50 1.58 -38.27
CA LEU A 13 -4.35 0.82 -37.35
C LEU A 13 -3.87 -0.64 -37.17
N LEU A 14 -3.50 -1.31 -38.26
CA LEU A 14 -2.98 -2.69 -38.22
C LEU A 14 -1.60 -2.78 -37.55
N ALA A 15 -0.74 -1.76 -37.71
CA ALA A 15 0.53 -1.68 -37.00
C ALA A 15 0.36 -1.55 -35.48
N GLY A 16 -0.62 -0.78 -35.01
CA GLY A 16 -0.95 -0.64 -33.58
C GLY A 16 -1.44 -1.94 -32.94
N LEU A 17 -2.21 -2.74 -33.69
CA LEU A 17 -2.71 -4.04 -33.26
C LEU A 17 -1.60 -5.09 -33.09
N ARG A 18 -0.61 -5.11 -34.01
CA ARG A 18 0.56 -6.01 -33.94
C ARG A 18 1.51 -5.69 -32.78
N LEU A 19 1.55 -4.44 -32.33
CA LEU A 19 2.38 -3.97 -31.21
C LEU A 19 1.66 -4.04 -29.84
N GLY A 20 0.40 -4.48 -29.79
CA GLY A 20 -0.37 -4.55 -28.54
C GLY A 20 -0.65 -3.18 -27.90
N LEU A 21 -0.68 -2.11 -28.70
CA LEU A 21 -0.91 -0.73 -28.26
C LEU A 21 -2.38 -0.32 -28.43
N THR A 22 -3.33 -1.23 -28.21
CA THR A 22 -4.73 -0.82 -28.11
C THR A 22 -4.89 0.01 -26.83
N GLY A 23 -5.67 1.10 -26.92
CA GLY A 23 -5.88 2.09 -25.85
C GLY A 23 -6.54 1.59 -24.57
N ASP A 24 -6.56 0.28 -24.35
CA ASP A 24 -7.19 -0.40 -23.20
C ASP A 24 -6.19 -0.65 -22.07
N THR A 25 -4.95 -0.20 -22.18
CA THR A 25 -4.00 -0.27 -21.06
C THR A 25 -4.43 0.74 -20.00
N PRO A 26 -4.94 0.30 -18.82
CA PRO A 26 -5.31 1.25 -17.78
C PRO A 26 -4.09 2.08 -17.40
N PRO A 27 -4.22 3.40 -17.19
CA PRO A 27 -3.10 4.22 -16.79
C PRO A 27 -2.52 3.61 -15.52
N ARG A 28 -1.19 3.46 -15.47
CA ARG A 28 -0.51 3.09 -14.22
C ARG A 28 -1.00 4.07 -13.16
N PRO A 29 -1.44 3.59 -11.97
CA PRO A 29 -1.93 4.49 -10.94
C PRO A 29 -0.85 5.55 -10.70
N PRO A 30 -1.21 6.84 -10.62
CA PRO A 30 -0.22 7.89 -10.46
C PRO A 30 0.63 7.53 -9.24
N ARG A 31 1.94 7.38 -9.46
CA ARG A 31 2.88 7.24 -8.35
C ARG A 31 2.76 8.53 -7.55
N THR A 32 2.07 8.48 -6.41
CA THR A 32 1.89 9.68 -5.58
C THR A 32 3.24 10.32 -5.35
N LEU A 33 3.34 11.61 -5.70
CA LEU A 33 4.62 12.28 -5.66
C LEU A 33 5.14 12.27 -4.22
N ARG A 34 6.47 12.26 -4.06
CA ARG A 34 7.08 12.26 -2.72
C ARG A 34 6.58 13.42 -1.86
N ALA A 35 6.30 14.57 -2.49
CA ALA A 35 5.77 15.77 -1.85
C ALA A 35 4.37 15.54 -1.25
N GLU A 36 3.47 14.91 -2.02
CA GLU A 36 2.06 14.66 -1.69
C GLU A 36 1.87 13.56 -0.62
N ARG A 37 2.85 12.67 -0.49
CA ARG A 37 2.76 11.56 0.47
C ARG A 37 2.67 12.09 1.91
N PRO A 38 1.80 11.52 2.77
CA PRO A 38 1.73 11.93 4.17
C PRO A 38 3.02 11.57 4.92
N THR A 39 3.24 12.24 6.05
CA THR A 39 4.29 11.85 6.99
C THR A 39 3.89 10.58 7.74
N CYS A 40 4.88 9.79 8.16
CA CYS A 40 4.63 8.52 8.82
C CYS A 40 3.93 8.67 10.16
N GLY A 41 4.30 9.66 10.97
CA GLY A 41 3.67 9.95 12.27
C GLY A 41 3.77 8.84 13.33
N ALA A 42 4.57 7.78 13.11
CA ALA A 42 4.80 6.76 14.14
C ALA A 42 5.69 7.34 15.26
N ARG A 43 5.48 6.93 16.51
CA ARG A 43 6.34 7.33 17.62
C ARG A 43 7.74 6.75 17.43
N THR A 44 8.76 7.61 17.35
CA THR A 44 10.15 7.15 17.27
C THR A 44 10.64 6.70 18.65
N ARG A 45 11.83 6.08 18.71
CA ARG A 45 12.49 5.73 19.98
C ARG A 45 12.70 6.93 20.91
N GLN A 46 12.83 8.14 20.35
CA GLN A 46 12.96 9.40 21.09
C GLN A 46 11.61 10.01 21.50
N GLY A 47 10.49 9.30 21.28
CA GLY A 47 9.15 9.76 21.68
C GLY A 47 8.48 10.76 20.72
N ARG A 48 9.21 11.35 19.78
CA ARG A 48 8.66 12.30 18.79
C ARG A 48 7.99 11.60 17.59
N PRO A 49 7.07 12.26 16.87
CA PRO A 49 6.47 11.69 15.67
C PRO A 49 7.48 11.58 14.52
N CYS A 50 7.42 10.47 13.78
CA CYS A 50 8.29 10.20 12.64
C CYS A 50 7.98 11.15 11.47
N ARG A 51 8.99 11.90 11.03
CA ARG A 51 8.92 12.88 9.93
C ARG A 51 9.14 12.28 8.53
N ALA A 52 9.54 11.01 8.43
CA ALA A 52 9.76 10.36 7.14
C ALA A 52 8.44 10.21 6.36
N LYS A 53 8.51 10.30 5.02
CA LYS A 53 7.35 10.09 4.14
C LYS A 53 6.88 8.62 4.18
N ALA A 54 5.57 8.41 4.30
CA ALA A 54 4.96 7.08 4.28
C ALA A 54 5.15 6.39 2.93
N VAL A 55 5.32 5.07 2.85
CA VAL A 55 5.44 4.33 1.58
C VAL A 55 4.25 4.68 0.64
N PRO A 56 4.42 4.78 -0.69
CA PRO A 56 3.32 5.11 -1.60
C PRO A 56 2.09 4.22 -1.34
N GLY A 57 0.91 4.84 -1.21
CA GLY A 57 -0.35 4.15 -0.90
C GLY A 57 -0.46 3.59 0.53
N LYS A 58 0.46 3.93 1.44
CA LYS A 58 0.47 3.44 2.84
C LYS A 58 0.52 4.60 3.82
N ARG A 59 0.24 4.29 5.10
CA ARG A 59 0.24 5.26 6.21
C ARG A 59 1.58 5.39 6.93
N ARG A 60 2.48 4.42 6.80
CA ARG A 60 3.76 4.37 7.54
C ARG A 60 4.96 4.31 6.59
N CYS A 61 6.13 4.74 7.07
CA CYS A 61 7.38 4.67 6.30
C CYS A 61 8.00 3.27 6.38
N ARG A 62 9.04 3.04 5.56
CA ARG A 62 9.78 1.77 5.52
C ARG A 62 10.27 1.27 6.89
N LEU A 63 10.66 2.19 7.78
CA LEU A 63 11.20 1.86 9.11
C LEU A 63 10.12 1.54 10.14
N HIS A 64 8.87 1.98 9.91
CA HIS A 64 7.76 1.81 10.84
C HIS A 64 6.65 0.93 10.25
N GLY A 65 7.04 -0.13 9.53
CA GLY A 65 6.12 -1.14 9.02
C GLY A 65 5.41 -0.79 7.70
N GLY A 66 5.80 0.28 7.01
CA GLY A 66 5.21 0.63 5.72
C GLY A 66 5.46 -0.39 4.61
N LEU A 67 6.47 -1.25 4.76
CA LEU A 67 6.76 -2.38 3.87
C LEU A 67 6.23 -3.72 4.43
N ALA A 68 5.67 -3.72 5.64
CA ALA A 68 5.13 -4.94 6.23
C ALA A 68 3.86 -5.36 5.47
N THR A 69 3.81 -6.63 5.06
CA THR A 69 2.70 -7.17 4.29
C THR A 69 1.63 -7.84 5.17
N GLY A 70 1.94 -8.04 6.46
CA GLY A 70 1.11 -8.82 7.37
C GLY A 70 1.04 -10.32 7.01
N PRO A 71 0.33 -11.13 7.80
CA PRO A 71 0.08 -12.53 7.50
C PRO A 71 -0.83 -12.67 6.28
N ARG A 72 -0.36 -13.38 5.26
CA ARG A 72 -1.12 -13.61 4.01
C ARG A 72 -2.03 -14.84 4.08
N THR A 73 -1.70 -15.83 4.91
CA THR A 73 -2.45 -17.08 5.02
C THR A 73 -3.45 -17.07 6.19
N PRO A 74 -4.54 -17.87 6.12
CA PRO A 74 -5.47 -18.04 7.23
C PRO A 74 -4.78 -18.51 8.52
N GLU A 75 -3.87 -19.47 8.42
CA GLU A 75 -3.15 -20.06 9.56
C GLU A 75 -2.25 -19.00 10.22
N GLY A 76 -1.60 -18.16 9.41
CA GLY A 76 -0.77 -17.06 9.89
C GLY A 76 -1.61 -16.02 10.65
N ARG A 77 -2.80 -15.69 10.15
CA ARG A 77 -3.74 -14.80 10.85
C ARG A 77 -4.21 -15.41 12.17
N ALA A 78 -4.57 -16.69 12.16
CA ALA A 78 -5.02 -17.42 13.35
C ALA A 78 -3.93 -17.46 14.43
N ARG A 79 -2.67 -17.73 14.04
CA ARG A 79 -1.53 -17.74 14.97
C ARG A 79 -1.33 -16.39 15.65
N ILE A 80 -1.35 -15.28 14.88
CA ILE A 80 -1.20 -13.93 15.45
C ILE A 80 -2.38 -13.59 16.36
N ALA A 81 -3.61 -13.94 15.98
CA ALA A 81 -4.79 -13.70 16.80
C ALA A 81 -4.77 -14.48 18.11
N ALA A 82 -4.34 -15.75 18.09
CA ALA A 82 -4.16 -16.56 19.30
C ALA A 82 -3.09 -15.95 20.23
N ALA A 83 -1.93 -15.57 19.68
CA ALA A 83 -0.87 -14.92 20.46
C ALA A 83 -1.33 -13.60 21.09
N GLN A 84 -2.12 -12.80 20.36
CA GLN A 84 -2.69 -11.56 20.89
C GLN A 84 -3.66 -11.84 22.05
N ARG A 85 -4.57 -12.81 21.90
CA ARG A 85 -5.51 -13.22 22.96
C ARG A 85 -4.78 -13.69 24.22
N ALA A 86 -3.78 -14.56 24.07
CA ALA A 86 -2.97 -15.05 25.19
C ALA A 86 -2.27 -13.91 25.94
N ARG A 87 -1.66 -12.97 25.21
CA ARG A 87 -1.03 -11.78 25.82
C ARG A 87 -2.02 -10.96 26.65
N TRP A 88 -3.22 -10.71 26.13
CA TRP A 88 -4.24 -9.96 26.85
C TRP A 88 -4.77 -10.69 28.08
N GLN A 89 -4.94 -12.02 28.01
CA GLN A 89 -5.32 -12.83 29.16
C GLN A 89 -4.26 -12.74 30.26
N ALA A 90 -2.98 -12.91 29.91
CA ALA A 90 -1.87 -12.78 30.86
C ALA A 90 -1.81 -11.39 31.51
N TRP A 91 -1.93 -10.32 30.71
CA TRP A 91 -1.95 -8.95 31.23
C TRP A 91 -3.13 -8.72 32.19
N ARG A 92 -4.34 -9.21 31.85
CA ARG A 92 -5.52 -9.09 32.74
C ARG A 92 -5.33 -9.83 34.06
N ALA A 93 -4.76 -11.04 34.02
CA ALA A 93 -4.45 -11.79 35.23
C ALA A 93 -3.42 -11.07 36.12
N ALA A 94 -2.42 -10.44 35.50
CA ALA A 94 -1.37 -9.71 36.21
C ALA A 94 -1.81 -8.37 36.82
N GLN A 95 -2.82 -7.71 36.25
CA GLN A 95 -3.28 -6.40 36.72
C GLN A 95 -4.11 -6.44 38.03
N GLY A 96 -4.43 -7.63 38.55
CA GLY A 96 -5.35 -7.78 39.68
C GLY A 96 -6.78 -7.28 39.36
N PRO A 97 -7.73 -7.39 40.29
CA PRO A 97 -9.05 -6.80 40.08
C PRO A 97 -8.93 -5.27 39.97
N HIS A 98 -9.20 -4.74 38.77
CA HIS A 98 -9.33 -3.29 38.58
C HIS A 98 -10.44 -2.79 39.52
N PRO A 99 -10.20 -1.78 40.37
CA PRO A 99 -11.27 -1.22 41.20
C PRO A 99 -12.39 -0.76 40.26
N ARG A 100 -13.62 -1.24 40.47
CA ARG A 100 -14.76 -0.77 39.68
C ARG A 100 -14.83 0.73 39.87
N ARG A 101 -14.75 1.49 38.76
CA ARG A 101 -15.13 2.91 38.80
C ARG A 101 -16.64 2.90 39.06
N GLY A 102 -17.02 3.28 40.28
CA GLY A 102 -18.41 3.49 40.67
C GLY A 102 -19.04 4.59 39.84
#